data_AF-A0A2R6DE73-F1
#
_entry.id   AF-A0A2R6DE73-F1
#
_cell.length_a   1.000
_cell.length_b   1.000
_cell.length_c   1.000
_cell.angle_alpha   90.00
_cell.angle_beta   90.00
_cell.angle_gamma   90.00
#
_symmetry.space_group_name_H-M   'P 1'
#
loop_
_entity.id
_entity.type
_entity.pdbx_description
1 polymer ?
#
loop_
_entity_poly.entity_id
_entity_poly.type
_entity_poly.pdbx_seq_one_letter_code
_entity_poly.pdbx_strand_id
1 'polypeptide(L)' 'MEYVYAALILNESDAEINEKNLTNVLDAAGVDVEESRVKALVAALEDVDIDEAVADAAAVPAATGGGGG' A
#
# COMPACT_ATOMS: atom_id res chain seq x y z
N MET A 1 -0.91 4.58 7.82
CA MET A 1 -1.17 3.22 7.26
C MET A 1 -2.17 3.29 6.10
N GLU A 2 -3.15 4.19 6.18
CA GLU A 2 -4.19 4.48 5.19
C GLU A 2 -3.69 4.62 3.74
N TYR A 3 -2.57 5.31 3.49
CA TYR A 3 -2.00 5.45 2.14
C TYR A 3 -1.54 4.11 1.55
N VAL A 4 -0.94 3.24 2.38
CA VAL A 4 -0.51 1.91 1.95
C VAL A 4 -1.72 1.04 1.63
N TYR A 5 -2.76 1.08 2.47
CA TYR A 5 -3.99 0.35 2.19
C TYR A 5 -4.71 0.85 0.94
N ALA A 6 -4.73 2.16 0.71
CA ALA A 6 -5.27 2.73 -0.53
C ALA A 6 -4.50 2.23 -1.76
N ALA A 7 -3.16 2.19 -1.71
CA ALA A 7 -2.34 1.64 -2.78
C ALA A 7 -2.60 0.15 -3.02
N LEU A 8 -2.73 -0.66 -1.95
CA LEU A 8 -3.07 -2.08 -2.06
C LEU A 8 -4.47 -2.31 -2.65
N ILE A 9 -5.46 -1.49 -2.28
CA ILE A 9 -6.80 -1.56 -2.85
C ILE A 9 -6.76 -1.27 -4.36
N LEU A 10 -6.00 -0.26 -4.77
CA LEU A 10 -5.84 0.06 -6.19
C LEU A 10 -5.15 -1.07 -6.93
N ASN A 11 -4.07 -1.64 -6.37
CA ASN A 11 -3.38 -2.80 -6.93
C ASN A 11 -4.31 -3.99 -7.15
N GLU A 12 -5.04 -4.40 -6.11
CA GLU A 12 -5.98 -5.52 -6.15
C GLU A 12 -7.16 -5.28 -7.12
N SER A 13 -7.46 -4.01 -7.42
CA SER A 13 -8.52 -3.61 -8.35
C SER A 13 -8.01 -3.40 -9.79
N ASP A 14 -6.76 -3.77 -10.10
CA ASP A 14 -6.08 -3.51 -11.37
C ASP A 14 -6.08 -2.02 -11.78
N ALA A 15 -6.22 -1.12 -10.80
CA ALA A 15 -6.28 0.31 -11.03
C ALA A 15 -4.88 0.92 -10.94
N GLU A 16 -4.58 1.86 -11.84
CA GLU A 16 -3.30 2.55 -11.85
C GLU A 16 -3.06 3.30 -10.53
N ILE A 17 -1.88 3.09 -9.93
CA ILE A 17 -1.47 3.78 -8.70
C ILE A 17 -0.83 5.11 -9.09
N ASN A 18 -1.63 6.18 -9.04
CA ASN A 18 -1.19 7.55 -9.31
C ASN A 18 -1.78 8.52 -8.27
N GLU A 19 -1.32 9.77 -8.28
CA GLU A 19 -1.72 10.78 -7.28
C GLU A 19 -3.25 10.97 -7.20
N LYS A 20 -3.91 10.96 -8.37
CA LYS A 20 -5.35 11.15 -8.49
C LYS A 20 -6.12 10.00 -7.88
N ASN A 21 -5.77 8.76 -8.23
CA ASN A 21 -6.49 7.57 -7.78
C ASN A 21 -6.31 7.36 -6.27
N LEU A 22 -5.10 7.57 -5.75
CA LEU A 22 -4.83 7.53 -4.31
C LEU A 22 -5.65 8.57 -3.53
N THR A 23 -5.65 9.81 -4.00
CA THR A 23 -6.41 10.90 -3.37
C THR A 23 -7.90 10.57 -3.34
N ASN A 24 -8.47 10.08 -4.45
CA ASN A 24 -9.88 9.72 -4.52
C ASN A 24 -10.27 8.63 -3.52
N VAL A 25 -9.45 7.59 -3.35
CA VAL A 25 -9.73 6.50 -2.40
C VAL A 25 -9.66 7.00 -0.96
N LEU A 26 -8.66 7.83 -0.63
CA LEU A 26 -8.49 8.41 0.70
C LEU A 26 -9.62 9.39 1.04
N ASP A 27 -9.98 10.27 0.10
CA ASP A 27 -11.11 11.20 0.24
C ASP A 27 -12.44 10.46 0.44
N ALA A 28 -12.66 9.39 -0.33
CA ALA A 28 -13.85 8.55 -0.18
C ALA A 28 -13.93 7.86 1.19
N ALA A 29 -12.77 7.58 1.80
CA ALA A 29 -12.66 7.07 3.16
C ALA A 29 -12.74 8.17 4.24
N GLY A 30 -12.87 9.44 3.86
CA GLY A 30 -12.93 10.58 4.77
C GLY A 30 -11.60 10.92 5.43
N VAL A 31 -10.48 10.57 4.80
CA VAL A 31 -9.12 10.88 5.28
C VAL A 31 -8.74 12.29 4.82
N ASP A 32 -8.13 13.08 5.71
CA ASP A 32 -7.48 14.33 5.33
C ASP A 32 -6.19 14.04 4.54
N VAL A 33 -6.23 14.25 3.23
CA VAL A 33 -5.12 13.91 2.32
C VAL A 33 -4.00 14.95 2.36
N GLU A 34 -2.78 14.47 2.57
CA GLU A 34 -1.55 15.25 2.44
C GLU A 34 -0.89 14.95 1.09
N GLU A 35 -0.92 15.91 0.18
CA GLU A 35 -0.40 15.79 -1.19
C GLU A 35 1.07 15.34 -1.22
N SER A 36 1.91 15.84 -0.31
CA SER A 36 3.33 15.46 -0.22
C SER A 36 3.53 13.97 0.09
N ARG A 37 2.63 13.38 0.90
CA ARG A 37 2.67 11.95 1.25
C ARG A 37 2.19 11.08 0.10
N VAL A 38 1.17 11.52 -0.65
CA VAL A 38 0.74 10.86 -1.88
C VAL A 38 1.88 10.80 -2.88
N LYS A 39 2.54 11.93 -3.15
CA LYS A 39 3.68 12.02 -4.09
C LYS A 39 4.85 11.15 -3.67
N ALA A 40 5.21 11.19 -2.39
CA ALA A 40 6.29 10.35 -1.86
C ALA A 40 5.97 8.86 -2.01
N LEU A 41 4.71 8.46 -1.80
CA LEU A 41 4.31 7.06 -1.97
C LEU A 41 4.33 6.64 -3.44
N VAL A 42 3.76 7.44 -4.34
CA VAL A 42 3.78 7.13 -5.79
C VAL A 42 5.22 6.98 -6.27
N ALA A 43 6.10 7.93 -5.94
CA ALA A 43 7.51 7.87 -6.31
C ALA A 43 8.23 6.64 -5.71
N ALA A 44 7.90 6.25 -4.48
CA ALA A 44 8.47 5.07 -3.85
C ALA A 44 8.01 3.75 -4.50
N LEU A 45 6.91 3.78 -5.26
CA LEU A 45 6.32 2.61 -5.91
C LEU A 45 6.60 2.54 -7.42
N GLU A 46 7.21 3.57 -8.04
CA GLU A 46 7.46 3.62 -9.50
C GLU A 46 8.23 2.41 -10.03
N ASP A 47 9.18 1.88 -9.26
CA ASP A 47 10.03 0.74 -9.62
C ASP A 47 9.72 -0.53 -8.79
N VAL A 48 8.55 -0.58 -8.13
CA VAL A 48 8.17 -1.70 -7.26
C VAL A 48 7.14 -2.59 -7.93
N ASP A 49 7.44 -3.88 -8.05
CA ASP A 49 6.43 -4.91 -8.34
C ASP A 49 5.69 -5.25 -7.04
N ILE A 50 4.46 -4.74 -6.90
CA ILE A 50 3.68 -4.88 -5.68
C ILE A 50 3.20 -6.32 -5.50
N ASP A 51 2.89 -7.03 -6.58
CA ASP A 51 2.42 -8.42 -6.51
C ASP A 51 3.55 -9.35 -6.01
N GLU A 52 4.76 -9.15 -6.54
CA GLU A 52 5.96 -9.84 -6.04
C GLU A 52 6.22 -9.49 -4.57
N ALA A 53 6.20 -8.20 -4.22
CA ALA A 53 6.43 -7.76 -2.84
C ALA A 53 5.40 -8.34 -1.85
N VAL A 54 4.12 -8.44 -2.24
CA VAL A 54 3.06 -9.05 -1.43
C VAL A 54 3.23 -10.56 -1.33
N ALA A 55 3.60 -11.24 -2.43
CA ALA A 55 3.89 -12.67 -2.42
C ALA A 55 5.07 -13.01 -1.50
N ASP A 56 6.15 -12.23 -1.59
CA ASP A 56 7.31 -12.36 -0.70
C ASP A 56 6.93 -12.13 0.76
N ALA A 57 6.13 -11.09 1.02
CA ALA A 57 5.62 -10.79 2.36
C ALA A 57 4.66 -11.86 2.92
N ALA A 58 4.01 -12.65 2.06
CA ALA A 58 3.21 -13.80 2.47
C ALA A 58 4.06 -15.06 2.69
N ALA A 59 5.19 -15.17 1.99
CA ALA A 59 6.11 -16.30 2.05
C ALA A 59 7.03 -16.27 3.28
N VAL A 60 7.23 -15.11 3.93
CA VAL A 60 7.93 -15.06 5.22
C VAL A 60 7.15 -15.87 6.23
N PRO A 61 7.73 -16.93 6.83
CA PRO A 61 7.07 -17.67 7.89
C PRO A 61 6.69 -16.66 8.96
N ALA A 62 5.39 -16.51 9.23
CA ALA A 62 4.93 -15.72 10.36
C ALA A 62 5.68 -16.28 11.56
N ALA A 63 6.66 -15.51 12.07
CA ALA A 63 7.45 -15.93 13.20
C ALA A 63 6.45 -16.11 14.32
N THR A 64 6.06 -17.37 14.56
CA THR A 64 5.22 -17.73 15.68
C THR A 64 6.04 -17.31 16.88
N GLY A 65 5.67 -16.18 17.47
CA GLY A 65 6.05 -15.79 18.83
C GLY A 65 5.45 -16.79 19.82
N GLY A 66 5.73 -18.07 19.60
CA GLY A 66 5.51 -19.14 20.54
C GLY A 66 6.54 -18.94 21.63
N GLY A 67 6.06 -18.46 22.78
CA GLY A 67 6.80 -18.50 24.02
C GLY A 67 7.41 -19.89 24.21
N GLY A 68 8.70 -19.90 24.53
CA GLY A 68 9.44 -21.11 24.82
C GLY A 68 10.56 -20.76 25.77
N GLY A 69 10.27 -20.80 27.08
CA GLY A 69 11.23 -20.68 28.18
C GLY A 69 10.92 -19.55 29.15
#